data_AF-A0A2A5C2P5-F1
#
_entry.id   AF-A0A2A5C2P5-F1
#
_cell.length_a   1.000
_cell.length_b   1.000
_cell.length_c   1.000
_cell.angle_alpha   90.00
_cell.angle_beta   90.00
_cell.angle_gamma   90.00
#
_symmetry.space_group_name_H-M   'P 1'
#
loop_
_entity.id
_entity.type
_entity.pdbx_description
1 polymer ?
#
loop_
_entity_poly.entity_id
_entity_poly.type
_entity_poly.pdbx_seq_one_letter_code
_entity_poly.pdbx_strand_id
1 'polypeptide(L)'
;MPEKFTNYTLEHLFGDVWQGEELSLEQRSLITCTILVALNREAEQRIHFPGAKNLGVKREQLEAMITHAAHYAGWPVAASAFRVLAEVWPADD
;
A
#
# COMPACT_ATOMS: atom_id res chain seq x y z
N MET A 1 14.63 12.74 9.69
CA MET A 1 14.82 11.41 10.34
C MET A 1 16.30 11.22 10.63
N PRO A 2 16.69 10.38 11.60
CA PRO A 2 18.10 10.08 11.87
C PRO A 2 18.81 9.57 10.61
N GLU A 3 20.05 10.00 10.37
CA GLU A 3 20.83 9.67 9.16
C GLU A 3 20.89 8.16 8.90
N LYS A 4 21.22 7.38 9.94
CA LYS A 4 21.28 5.92 9.86
C LYS A 4 19.96 5.29 9.39
N PHE A 5 18.82 5.84 9.81
CA PHE A 5 17.52 5.36 9.35
C PHE A 5 17.27 5.73 7.88
N THR A 6 17.64 6.95 7.47
CA THR A 6 17.57 7.37 6.07
C THR A 6 18.40 6.45 5.18
N ASN A 7 19.62 6.09 5.59
CA ASN A 7 20.48 5.19 4.82
C ASN A 7 19.87 3.79 4.69
N TYR A 8 19.28 3.24 5.75
CA TYR A 8 18.54 1.97 5.66
C TYR A 8 17.37 2.03 4.67
N THR A 9 16.63 3.14 4.67
CA THR A 9 15.52 3.34 3.74
C THR A 9 16.00 3.44 2.30
N LEU A 10 17.07 4.19 2.03
CA LEU A 10 17.53 4.40 0.66
C LEU A 10 18.29 3.20 0.11
N GLU A 11 19.30 2.71 0.84
CA GLU A 11 20.21 1.69 0.34
C GLU A 11 19.60 0.29 0.43
N HIS A 12 19.06 -0.08 1.59
CA HIS A 12 18.58 -1.45 1.79
C HIS A 12 17.13 -1.64 1.36
N LEU A 13 16.21 -0.78 1.80
CA LEU A 13 14.81 -0.93 1.42
C LEU A 13 14.63 -0.68 -0.08
N PHE A 14 14.91 0.54 -0.56
CA PHE A 14 14.65 0.87 -1.98
C PHE A 14 15.75 0.40 -2.93
N GLY A 15 17.01 0.36 -2.51
CA GLY A 15 18.13 -0.07 -3.35
C GLY A 15 18.29 -1.58 -3.50
N ASP A 16 17.66 -2.39 -2.64
CA ASP A 16 17.79 -3.86 -2.65
C ASP A 16 16.42 -4.55 -2.55
N VAL A 17 15.71 -4.45 -1.41
CA VAL A 17 14.46 -5.20 -1.17
C VAL A 17 13.37 -4.92 -2.23
N TRP A 18 13.29 -3.70 -2.75
CA TRP A 18 12.34 -3.34 -3.80
C TRP A 18 12.80 -3.65 -5.24
N GLN A 19 14.04 -4.10 -5.45
CA GLN A 19 14.64 -4.32 -6.77
C GLN A 19 14.67 -5.79 -7.23
N GLY A 20 14.26 -6.75 -6.39
CA GLY A 20 14.31 -8.18 -6.74
C GLY A 20 13.36 -8.58 -7.88
N GLU A 21 13.73 -9.60 -8.66
CA GLU A 21 13.04 -10.03 -9.89
C GLU A 21 11.85 -10.97 -9.64
N GLU A 22 11.77 -11.60 -8.46
CA GLU A 22 10.78 -12.64 -8.15
C GLU A 22 9.37 -12.08 -7.94
N LEU A 23 9.27 -10.81 -7.59
CA LEU A 23 8.02 -10.06 -7.49
C LEU A 23 8.17 -8.75 -8.25
N SER A 24 7.23 -8.48 -9.14
CA SER A 24 7.17 -7.21 -9.85
C SER A 24 6.98 -6.05 -8.89
N LEU A 25 7.35 -4.85 -9.32
CA LEU A 25 7.16 -3.62 -8.54
C LEU A 25 5.68 -3.40 -8.19
N GLU A 26 4.77 -3.73 -9.11
CA GLU A 26 3.32 -3.70 -8.90
C GLU A 26 2.89 -4.67 -7.78
N GLN A 27 3.38 -5.92 -7.82
CA GLN A 27 3.09 -6.93 -6.80
C GLN A 27 3.61 -6.51 -5.42
N ARG A 28 4.84 -6.00 -5.34
CA ARG A 28 5.42 -5.48 -4.08
C ARG A 28 4.59 -4.32 -3.52
N SER A 29 4.13 -3.42 -4.37
CA SER A 29 3.27 -2.30 -3.97
C SER A 29 1.92 -2.78 -3.44
N LEU A 30 1.26 -3.72 -4.12
CA LEU A 30 -0.02 -4.27 -3.69
C LEU A 30 0.10 -5.04 -2.36
N ILE A 31 1.16 -5.82 -2.18
CA ILE A 31 1.48 -6.51 -0.92
C ILE A 31 1.70 -5.49 0.20
N THR A 32 2.48 -4.44 -0.05
CA THR A 32 2.72 -3.36 0.92
C THR A 32 1.41 -2.70 1.33
N CYS A 33 0.56 -2.34 0.36
CA CYS A 33 -0.77 -1.80 0.62
C CYS A 33 -1.61 -2.72 1.50
N THR A 34 -1.61 -4.03 1.20
CA THR A 34 -2.35 -5.05 1.97
C THR A 34 -1.88 -5.10 3.42
N ILE A 35 -0.57 -5.08 3.66
CA ILE A 35 0.01 -5.08 5.01
C ILE A 35 -0.36 -3.80 5.77
N LEU A 36 -0.30 -2.64 5.11
CA LEU A 36 -0.68 -1.36 5.72
C LEU A 36 -2.17 -1.28 6.07
N VAL A 37 -3.03 -1.92 5.28
CA VAL A 37 -4.45 -2.10 5.61
C VAL A 37 -4.59 -2.99 6.84
N ALA A 38 -3.99 -4.18 6.84
CA ALA A 38 -4.08 -5.12 7.95
C ALA A 38 -3.56 -4.55 9.29
N LEU A 39 -2.53 -3.69 9.24
CA LEU A 39 -1.95 -3.02 10.41
C LEU A 39 -2.63 -1.68 10.78
N ASN A 40 -3.70 -1.30 10.07
CA ASN A 40 -4.41 -0.03 10.23
C ASN A 40 -3.50 1.22 10.21
N ARG A 41 -2.52 1.26 9.30
CA ARG A 41 -1.56 2.35 9.14
C ARG A 41 -2.04 3.39 8.13
N GLU A 42 -3.10 4.11 8.47
CA GLU A 42 -3.78 5.06 7.55
C GLU A 42 -2.86 6.16 6.99
N ALA A 43 -1.85 6.61 7.75
CA ALA A 43 -0.88 7.61 7.27
C ALA A 43 -0.05 7.09 6.09
N GLU A 44 0.39 5.83 6.16
CA GLU A 44 1.16 5.19 5.10
C GLU A 44 0.25 4.77 3.93
N GLN A 45 -1.00 4.38 4.19
CA GLN A 45 -1.98 4.13 3.13
C GLN A 45 -2.18 5.34 2.21
N ARG A 46 -2.17 6.57 2.77
CA ARG A 46 -2.24 7.82 2.00
C ARG A 46 -1.05 8.04 1.06
N ILE A 47 0.08 7.40 1.33
CA ILE A 47 1.28 7.47 0.48
C ILE A 47 1.29 6.31 -0.52
N HIS A 48 0.98 5.11 -0.06
CA HIS A 48 1.13 3.89 -0.87
C HIS A 48 -0.02 3.63 -1.85
N PHE A 49 -1.25 4.09 -1.58
CA PHE A 49 -2.34 3.96 -2.57
C PHE A 49 -2.09 4.80 -3.83
N PRO A 50 -1.68 6.08 -3.76
CA PRO A 50 -1.22 6.81 -4.95
C PRO A 50 0.01 6.18 -5.61
N GLY A 51 0.93 5.61 -4.82
CA GLY A 51 2.07 4.86 -5.34
C GLY A 51 1.64 3.66 -6.20
N ALA A 52 0.69 2.87 -5.73
CA ALA A 52 0.10 1.76 -6.48
C ALA A 52 -0.59 2.24 -7.77
N LYS A 53 -1.34 3.34 -7.71
CA LYS A 53 -1.93 3.99 -8.90
C LYS A 53 -0.90 4.31 -9.96
N ASN A 54 0.22 4.93 -9.57
CA ASN A 54 1.28 5.33 -10.49
C ASN A 54 1.99 4.13 -11.14
N LEU A 55 1.91 2.95 -10.52
CA LEU A 55 2.40 1.69 -11.06
C LEU A 55 1.40 0.98 -11.98
N GLY A 56 0.22 1.56 -12.20
CA GLY A 56 -0.82 0.98 -13.07
C GLY A 56 -1.77 0.01 -12.37
N VAL A 57 -1.66 -0.17 -11.04
CA VAL A 57 -2.66 -0.92 -10.27
C VAL A 57 -4.01 -0.23 -10.45
N LYS A 58 -5.03 -0.97 -10.87
CA LYS A 58 -6.37 -0.42 -11.02
C LYS A 58 -7.05 -0.22 -9.68
N ARG A 59 -7.96 0.76 -9.60
CA ARG A 59 -8.72 1.04 -8.39
C ARG A 59 -9.45 -0.21 -7.88
N GLU A 60 -10.09 -0.95 -8.78
CA GLU A 60 -10.88 -2.15 -8.47
C GLU A 60 -10.00 -3.25 -7.85
N GLN A 61 -8.71 -3.31 -8.19
CA GLN A 61 -7.78 -4.24 -7.55
C GLN A 61 -7.51 -3.86 -6.09
N LEU A 62 -7.39 -2.56 -5.77
CA LEU A 62 -7.26 -2.11 -4.38
C LEU A 62 -8.56 -2.36 -3.59
N GLU A 63 -9.73 -2.12 -4.19
CA GLU A 63 -11.02 -2.38 -3.54
C GLU A 63 -11.20 -3.88 -3.25
N ALA A 64 -10.88 -4.74 -4.21
CA ALA A 64 -10.88 -6.19 -4.02
C ALA A 64 -9.88 -6.64 -2.94
N MET A 65 -8.67 -6.08 -2.93
CA MET A 65 -7.65 -6.36 -1.93
C MET A 65 -8.09 -5.94 -0.51
N ILE A 66 -8.66 -4.74 -0.35
CA ILE A 66 -9.19 -4.26 0.95
C ILE A 66 -10.32 -5.17 1.42
N THR A 67 -11.24 -5.53 0.53
CA THR A 67 -12.36 -6.46 0.84
C THR A 67 -11.85 -7.83 1.26
N HIS A 68 -10.80 -8.34 0.60
CA HIS A 68 -10.19 -9.60 0.96
C HIS A 68 -9.52 -9.53 2.34
N ALA A 69 -8.72 -8.48 2.58
CA ALA A 69 -8.05 -8.24 3.86
C ALA A 69 -9.05 -8.13 5.02
N ALA A 70 -10.24 -7.59 4.78
CA ALA A 70 -11.30 -7.46 5.76
C ALA A 70 -11.71 -8.81 6.41
N HIS A 71 -11.61 -9.93 5.66
CA HIS A 71 -11.93 -11.26 6.18
C HIS A 71 -10.86 -11.82 7.13
N TYR A 72 -9.62 -11.36 7.00
CA TYR A 72 -8.48 -11.87 7.77
C TYR A 72 -7.99 -10.89 8.85
N ALA A 73 -8.17 -9.59 8.63
CA ALA A 73 -7.73 -8.52 9.53
C ALA A 73 -8.91 -7.76 10.18
N GLY A 74 -10.15 -8.07 9.78
CA GLY A 74 -11.38 -7.54 10.37
C GLY A 74 -12.01 -6.39 9.57
N TRP A 75 -13.33 -6.27 9.69
CA TRP A 75 -14.11 -5.21 9.05
C TRP A 75 -13.67 -3.77 9.39
N PRO A 76 -13.26 -3.44 10.64
CA PRO A 76 -12.86 -2.08 11.00
C PRO A 76 -11.66 -1.55 10.20
N VAL A 77 -10.64 -2.38 9.93
CA VAL A 77 -9.46 -1.92 9.18
C VAL A 77 -9.79 -1.68 7.71
N ALA A 78 -10.70 -2.46 7.13
CA ALA A 78 -11.17 -2.26 5.77
C ALA A 78 -12.03 -0.99 5.65
N ALA A 79 -12.91 -0.73 6.62
CA ALA A 79 -13.69 0.51 6.64
C ALA A 79 -12.79 1.75 6.74
N SER A 80 -11.72 1.70 7.54
CA SER A 80 -10.68 2.72 7.57
C SER A 80 -9.97 2.87 6.23
N ALA A 81 -9.53 1.76 5.63
CA ALA A 81 -8.84 1.78 4.35
C ALA A 81 -9.70 2.32 3.21
N PHE A 82 -11.00 2.00 3.14
CA PHE A 82 -11.91 2.54 2.13
C PHE A 82 -12.10 4.05 2.27
N ARG A 83 -12.16 4.58 3.49
CA ARG A 83 -12.19 6.05 3.70
C ARG A 83 -10.92 6.71 3.17
N VAL A 84 -9.76 6.13 3.48
CA VAL A 84 -8.47 6.63 2.97
C VAL A 84 -8.40 6.52 1.45
N LEU A 85 -8.83 5.39 0.88
CA LEU A 85 -8.83 5.19 -0.58
C LEU A 85 -9.71 6.25 -1.25
N ALA A 86 -10.91 6.51 -0.76
CA ALA A 86 -11.80 7.56 -1.28
C ALA A 86 -11.22 8.97 -1.15
N GLU A 87 -10.46 9.25 -0.08
CA GLU A 87 -9.79 10.54 0.15
C GLU A 87 -8.69 10.81 -0.89
N VAL A 88 -7.79 9.83 -1.10
CA VAL A 88 -6.61 10.02 -1.97
C VAL A 88 -6.85 9.63 -3.43
N TRP A 89 -7.91 8.88 -3.66
CA TRP A 89 -8.36 8.45 -4.97
C TRP A 89 -9.88 8.49 -4.96
N PRO A 90 -10.51 9.58 -5.39
CA PRO A 90 -11.95 9.61 -5.59
C PRO A 90 -12.35 8.59 -6.68
N ALA A 91 -13.53 7.99 -6.56
CA ALA A 91 -14.09 7.27 -7.71
C ALA A 91 -14.39 8.30 -8.81
N ASP A 92 -14.11 7.94 -10.07
CA ASP A 92 -14.59 8.72 -11.19
C ASP A 92 -16.13 8.57 -11.23
N ASP A 93 -16.85 9.68 -11.44
CA ASP A 93 -18.32 9.68 -11.61
C ASP A 93 -18.75 8.89 -12.86
#